data_AF-A0A453AW16-F1
#
_entry.id   AF-A0A453AW16-F1
#
_cell.length_a   1.000
_cell.length_b   1.000
_cell.length_c   1.000
_cell.angle_alpha   90.00
_cell.angle_beta   90.00
_cell.angle_gamma   90.00
#
_symmetry.space_group_name_H-M   'P 1'
#
loop_
_entity.id
_entity.type
_entity.pdbx_description
1 polymer ?
#
loop_
_entity_poly.entity_id
_entity_poly.type
_entity_poly.pdbx_seq_one_letter_code
_entity_poly.pdbx_strand_id
1 'polypeptide(L)'
;QEILHKNSHSPGIRRVIVEHVIYMMECNPGNANCFNKYWMMEALLMVERTTSRAENYRFFSGDTGLMEHSIPLSALVARAKELMGRG
;
A
#
# COMPACT_ATOMS: atom_id res chain seq x y z
N GLN A 1 11.78 -32.84 0.77
CA GLN A 1 12.43 -31.56 0.44
C GLN A 1 11.31 -30.56 0.24
N GLU A 2 10.99 -29.80 1.28
CA GLU A 2 9.86 -28.87 1.30
C GLU A 2 10.28 -27.61 0.53
N ILE A 3 9.77 -27.45 -0.69
CA ILE A 3 10.00 -26.23 -1.47
C ILE A 3 9.20 -25.15 -0.76
N LEU A 4 9.88 -24.33 0.05
CA LEU A 4 9.34 -23.07 0.54
C LEU A 4 8.76 -22.35 -0.68
N HIS A 5 7.43 -22.29 -0.77
CA HIS A 5 6.75 -21.30 -1.58
C HIS A 5 7.08 -19.97 -0.91
N LYS A 6 8.26 -19.43 -1.24
CA LYS A 6 8.68 -18.10 -0.83
C LYS A 6 7.64 -17.19 -1.46
N ASN A 7 6.63 -16.82 -0.67
CA ASN A 7 5.61 -15.86 -1.06
C ASN A 7 6.37 -14.76 -1.79
N SER A 8 6.14 -14.66 -3.10
CA SER A 8 6.59 -13.52 -3.88
C SER A 8 5.75 -12.35 -3.37
N HIS A 9 6.09 -11.88 -2.17
CA HIS A 9 5.59 -10.65 -1.59
C HIS A 9 6.12 -9.58 -2.51
N SER A 10 5.36 -9.27 -3.55
CA SER A 10 5.66 -8.22 -4.50
C SER A 10 5.47 -6.88 -3.77
N PRO A 11 6.52 -6.31 -3.16
CA PRO A 11 6.38 -5.24 -2.17
C PRO A 11 5.75 -3.99 -2.82
N GLY A 12 6.04 -3.79 -4.12
CA GLY A 12 5.47 -2.70 -4.89
C GLY A 12 3.97 -2.79 -5.15
N ILE A 13 3.34 -3.98 -5.14
CA ILE A 13 1.90 -4.10 -5.47
C ILE A 13 1.05 -3.44 -4.39
N ARG A 14 1.34 -3.71 -3.11
CA ARG A 14 0.59 -3.10 -2.00
C ARG A 14 0.70 -1.58 -2.01
N ARG A 15 1.90 -1.06 -2.29
CA ARG A 15 2.13 0.37 -2.45
C ARG A 15 1.26 0.98 -3.55
N VAL A 16 1.28 0.40 -4.75
CA VAL A 16 0.50 0.88 -5.90
C VAL A 16 -0.99 0.90 -5.57
N ILE A 17 -1.51 -0.14 -4.90
CA ILE A 17 -2.92 -0.18 -4.50
C ILE A 17 -3.25 0.96 -3.53
N VAL A 18 -2.42 1.18 -2.50
CA VAL A 18 -2.66 2.27 -1.52
C VAL A 18 -2.61 3.65 -2.19
N GLU A 19 -1.61 3.90 -3.04
CA GLU A 19 -1.51 5.15 -3.81
C GLU A 19 -2.74 5.37 -4.71
N HIS A 20 -3.21 4.32 -5.38
CA HIS A 20 -4.39 4.39 -6.24
C HIS A 20 -5.68 4.66 -5.45
N VAL A 21 -5.84 4.04 -4.28
CA VAL A 21 -7.00 4.25 -3.39
C VAL A 21 -7.03 5.69 -2.86
N ILE A 22 -5.87 6.25 -2.47
CA ILE A 22 -5.77 7.67 -2.08
C ILE A 22 -6.22 8.57 -3.23
N TYR A 23 -5.68 8.37 -4.43
CA TYR A 23 -6.04 9.15 -5.60
C TYR A 23 -7.55 9.10 -5.88
N MET A 24 -8.16 7.91 -5.85
CA MET A 24 -9.60 7.77 -6.06
C MET A 24 -10.44 8.52 -5.01
N MET A 25 -10.05 8.49 -3.73
CA MET A 25 -10.76 9.21 -2.67
C MET A 25 -10.56 10.73 -2.75
N GLU A 26 -9.38 11.20 -3.16
CA GLU A 26 -9.11 12.63 -3.36
C GLU A 26 -9.88 13.19 -4.56
N CYS A 27 -10.02 12.42 -5.66
CA CYS A 27 -10.80 12.84 -6.82
C CYS A 27 -12.31 12.78 -6.57
N ASN A 28 -12.79 11.81 -5.80
CA ASN A 28 -14.20 11.66 -5.46
C ASN A 28 -14.36 11.11 -4.04
N PRO A 29 -14.73 11.96 -3.05
CA PRO A 29 -14.90 11.56 -1.66
C PRO A 29 -15.91 10.41 -1.47
N GLY A 30 -16.88 10.24 -2.38
CA GLY A 30 -17.83 9.12 -2.33
C GLY A 30 -17.18 7.73 -2.42
N ASN A 31 -15.94 7.64 -2.94
CA ASN A 31 -15.18 6.40 -2.96
C ASN A 31 -14.81 5.91 -1.55
N ALA A 32 -14.69 6.79 -0.56
CA ALA A 32 -14.41 6.38 0.83
C ALA A 32 -15.51 5.45 1.37
N ASN A 33 -16.77 5.80 1.15
CA ASN A 33 -17.91 4.98 1.57
C ASN A 33 -17.99 3.64 0.83
N CYS A 34 -17.68 3.65 -0.47
CA CYS A 34 -17.58 2.42 -1.25
C CYS A 34 -16.48 1.50 -0.68
N PHE A 35 -15.27 2.01 -0.46
CA PHE A 35 -14.15 1.22 0.03
C PHE A 35 -14.36 0.71 1.47
N ASN A 36 -14.95 1.53 2.35
CA ASN A 36 -15.30 1.10 3.71
C ASN A 36 -16.28 -0.09 3.68
N LYS A 37 -17.28 -0.07 2.79
CA LYS A 37 -18.21 -1.21 2.62
C LYS A 37 -17.50 -2.51 2.22
N TYR A 38 -16.37 -2.40 1.52
CA TYR A 38 -15.57 -3.54 1.06
C TYR A 38 -14.33 -3.78 1.92
N TRP A 39 -14.39 -3.46 3.21
CA TRP A 39 -13.38 -3.84 4.21
C TRP A 39 -11.98 -3.26 3.96
N MET A 40 -11.91 -2.13 3.26
CA MET A 40 -10.63 -1.53 2.93
C MET A 40 -9.93 -0.96 4.18
N MET A 41 -10.66 -0.49 5.18
CA MET A 41 -10.08 -0.02 6.45
C MET A 41 -9.31 -1.16 7.15
N GLU A 42 -9.91 -2.35 7.20
CA GLU A 42 -9.30 -3.55 7.77
C GLU A 42 -8.09 -3.99 6.95
N ALA A 43 -8.20 -3.94 5.62
CA ALA A 43 -7.06 -4.21 4.74
C ALA A 43 -5.90 -3.24 5.00
N LEU A 44 -6.17 -1.94 5.17
CA LEU A 44 -5.15 -0.93 5.52
C LEU A 44 -4.51 -1.20 6.90
N LEU A 45 -5.29 -1.59 7.90
CA LEU A 45 -4.76 -2.00 9.22
C LEU A 45 -3.86 -3.24 9.11
N MET A 46 -4.21 -4.19 8.24
CA MET A 46 -3.37 -5.36 7.97
C MET A 46 -2.08 -4.97 7.24
N VAL A 47 -2.15 -4.06 6.26
CA VAL A 47 -0.95 -3.54 5.59
C VAL A 47 -0.05 -2.86 6.61
N GLU A 48 -0.56 -1.94 7.44
CA GLU A 48 0.21 -1.24 8.48
C GLU A 48 1.01 -2.22 9.36
N ARG A 49 0.34 -3.28 9.86
CA ARG A 49 0.95 -4.30 10.73
C ARG A 49 1.97 -5.19 10.02
N THR A 50 1.79 -5.41 8.71
CA THR A 50 2.63 -6.35 7.93
C THR A 50 3.61 -5.64 7.00
N THR A 51 3.69 -4.31 7.07
CA THR A 51 4.62 -3.55 6.26
C THR A 51 6.07 -3.94 6.56
N SER A 52 6.86 -4.10 5.51
CA SER A 52 8.28 -4.37 5.61
C SER A 52 9.09 -3.23 5.01
N ARG A 53 10.35 -3.09 5.45
CA ARG A 53 11.26 -2.07 4.91
C ARG A 53 11.43 -2.17 3.37
N ALA A 54 11.32 -3.38 2.81
CA ALA A 54 11.44 -3.61 1.36
C ALA A 54 10.37 -2.87 0.53
N GLU A 55 9.21 -2.54 1.11
CA GLU A 55 8.14 -1.80 0.43
C GLU A 55 8.41 -0.31 0.24
N ASN A 56 9.43 0.20 0.93
CA ASN A 56 9.92 1.55 0.73
C ASN A 56 10.93 1.64 -0.42
N TYR A 57 11.25 0.54 -1.10
CA TYR A 57 12.19 0.55 -2.22
C TYR A 57 11.53 0.11 -3.53
N ARG A 58 11.88 0.78 -4.63
CA ARG A 58 11.56 0.34 -5.98
C ARG A 58 12.76 -0.41 -6.57
N PHE A 59 12.48 -1.56 -7.20
CA PHE A 59 13.48 -2.28 -7.99
C PHE A 59 13.69 -1.56 -9.31
N PHE A 60 14.93 -1.16 -9.59
CA PHE A 60 15.30 -0.53 -10.85
C PHE A 60 16.06 -1.56 -11.71
N SER A 61 15.53 -1.86 -12.90
CA SER A 61 16.17 -2.77 -13.85
C SER A 61 17.21 -2.01 -14.68
N GLY A 62 18.36 -1.71 -14.08
CA GLY A 62 19.54 -1.08 -14.68
C GLY A 62 20.80 -1.51 -13.89
N ASP A 63 21.83 -0.65 -13.80
CA ASP A 63 22.93 -0.90 -12.84
C ASP A 63 22.33 -1.07 -11.44
N THR A 64 22.56 -2.25 -10.85
CA THR A 64 21.63 -2.87 -9.91
C THR A 64 21.54 -2.09 -8.59
N GLY A 65 20.44 -1.39 -8.36
CA GLY A 65 20.24 -0.54 -7.18
C GLY A 65 18.81 -0.54 -6.65
N LEU A 66 18.66 -0.34 -5.34
CA LEU A 66 17.39 -0.07 -4.69
C LEU A 66 17.24 1.44 -4.56
N MET A 67 16.15 1.99 -5.11
CA MET A 67 15.81 3.40 -4.91
C MET A 67 14.76 3.51 -3.82
N GLU A 68 15.06 4.24 -2.74
CA GLU A 68 14.09 4.51 -1.68
C GLU A 68 13.03 5.51 -2.16
N HIS A 69 11.78 5.22 -1.85
CA HIS A 69 10.68 6.16 -2.01
C HIS A 69 10.80 7.29 -1.00
N SER A 70 10.60 8.53 -1.43
CA SER A 70 10.60 9.71 -0.54
C SER A 70 9.49 9.68 0.50
N ILE A 71 8.39 8.98 0.22
CA ILE A 71 7.26 8.80 1.13
C ILE A 71 7.20 7.32 1.53
N PRO A 72 7.34 6.95 2.82
CA PRO A 72 7.24 5.57 3.25
C PRO A 72 5.80 5.05 3.11
N LEU A 73 5.64 3.74 2.90
CA LEU A 73 4.32 3.11 2.75
C LEU A 73 3.43 3.36 3.98
N SER A 74 4.00 3.40 5.18
CA SER A 74 3.25 3.70 6.41
C SER A 74 2.57 5.08 6.37
N ALA A 75 3.22 6.09 5.80
CA ALA A 75 2.64 7.43 5.65
C ALA A 75 1.47 7.43 4.65
N LEU A 76 1.60 6.68 3.55
CA LEU A 76 0.51 6.48 2.60
C LEU A 76 -0.69 5.77 3.25
N VAL A 77 -0.43 4.72 4.04
CA VAL A 77 -1.48 4.01 4.77
C VAL A 77 -2.18 4.93 5.78
N ALA A 78 -1.43 5.76 6.51
CA ALA A 78 -1.99 6.76 7.41
C ALA A 78 -2.93 7.74 6.68
N ARG A 79 -2.50 8.26 5.53
CA ARG A 79 -3.31 9.14 4.68
C ARG A 79 -4.57 8.45 4.15
N ALA A 80 -4.46 7.20 3.71
CA ALA A 80 -5.60 6.43 3.23
C ALA A 80 -6.65 6.22 4.33
N LYS A 81 -6.22 5.88 5.56
CA LYS A 81 -7.11 5.76 6.72
C LYS A 81 -7.77 7.09 7.09
N GLU A 82 -7.02 8.19 7.05
CA GLU A 82 -7.54 9.53 7.29
C GLU A 82 -8.68 9.87 6.31
N LEU A 83 -8.47 9.64 5.01
CA LEU A 83 -9.48 9.89 3.98
C LEU A 83 -10.72 9.00 4.16
N MET A 84 -10.54 7.74 4.59
CA MET A 84 -11.66 6.85 4.89
C MET A 84 -12.50 7.27 6.09
N GLY A 85 -11.90 7.92 7.09
CA GLY A 85 -12.61 8.41 8.27
C GLY A 85 -13.40 9.71 8.04
N ARG A 86 -13.23 10.35 6.87
CA ARG A 86 -13.94 11.58 6.49
C ARG A 86 -15.25 11.32 5.73
N GLY A 87 -15.44 10.10 5.21
CA GLY A 87 -16.57 9.70 4.36
C GLY A 87 -17.83 9.33 5.12
#